data_AF-A0A2A2ISQ2-F1
#
_entry.id   AF-A0A2A2ISQ2-F1
#
_cell.length_a   1.000
_cell.length_b   1.000
_cell.length_c   1.000
_cell.angle_alpha   90.00
_cell.angle_beta   90.00
_cell.angle_gamma   90.00
#
_symmetry.space_group_name_H-M   'P 1'
#
loop_
_entity.id
_entity.type
_entity.pdbx_description
1 polymer ?
#
loop_
_entity_poly.entity_id
_entity_poly.type
_entity_poly.pdbx_seq_one_letter_code
_entity_poly.pdbx_strand_id
1 'polypeptide(L)'
;MTNQRGNPRTPLKVKLKLEHPLHGEMLVTTRDISDCGVYILLDQAHSLLKVGEQVRGQVQGLPMEAPILRMAVIRVETLGVGLRFIQEA
;
A
#
# COMPACT_ATOMS: atom_id res chain seq x y z
N MET A 1 -8.20 18.94 -15.75
CA MET A 1 -7.12 18.29 -14.96
C MET A 1 -6.68 17.05 -15.70
N THR A 2 -5.47 17.07 -16.27
CA THR A 2 -4.95 15.97 -17.08
C THR A 2 -4.52 14.84 -16.16
N ASN A 3 -4.97 13.62 -16.44
CA ASN A 3 -4.55 12.44 -15.70
C ASN A 3 -3.07 12.17 -15.98
N GLN A 4 -2.17 12.53 -15.06
CA GLN A 4 -0.71 12.38 -15.20
C GLN A 4 -0.22 10.95 -14.89
N ARG A 5 -1.12 9.95 -14.90
CA ARG A 5 -0.77 8.57 -14.53
C ARG A 5 -0.21 7.85 -15.75
N GLY A 6 1.01 7.33 -15.62
CA GLY A 6 1.64 6.48 -16.65
C GLY A 6 1.03 5.07 -16.73
N ASN A 7 0.48 4.55 -15.62
CA ASN A 7 -0.02 3.17 -15.54
C ASN A 7 -1.49 3.11 -15.07
N PRO A 8 -2.34 2.29 -15.71
CA PRO A 8 -3.73 2.11 -15.31
C PRO A 8 -3.81 1.45 -13.93
N ARG A 9 -4.89 1.74 -13.20
CA ARG A 9 -5.18 1.10 -11.92
C ARG A 9 -6.31 0.10 -12.06
N THR A 10 -6.08 -1.12 -11.58
CA THR A 10 -7.05 -2.19 -11.54
C THR A 10 -7.65 -2.24 -10.12
N PRO A 11 -8.99 -2.16 -9.97
CA PRO A 11 -9.64 -2.42 -8.69
C PRO A 11 -9.25 -3.80 -8.17
N LEU A 12 -8.74 -3.85 -6.94
CA LEU A 12 -8.34 -5.10 -6.30
C LEU A 12 -8.61 -4.96 -4.81
N LYS A 13 -9.50 -5.79 -4.27
CA LYS A 13 -9.85 -5.82 -2.85
C LYS A 13 -9.33 -7.10 -2.23
N VAL A 14 -8.13 -7.03 -1.65
CA VAL A 14 -7.51 -8.14 -0.94
C VAL A 14 -7.01 -7.67 0.42
N LYS A 15 -6.80 -8.61 1.35
CA LYS A 15 -6.17 -8.33 2.64
C LYS A 15 -4.67 -8.21 2.46
N LEU A 16 -4.09 -7.16 3.02
CA LEU A 16 -2.66 -6.90 3.01
C LEU A 16 -2.20 -6.79 4.47
N LYS A 17 -1.27 -7.63 4.88
CA LYS A 17 -0.51 -7.43 6.11
C LYS A 17 0.51 -6.32 5.83
N LEU A 18 0.40 -5.21 6.53
CA LEU A 18 1.29 -4.06 6.43
C LEU A 18 2.14 -3.98 7.70
N GLU A 19 3.45 -4.01 7.57
CA GLU A 19 4.38 -3.87 8.68
C GLU A 19 5.01 -2.47 8.65
N HIS A 20 4.81 -1.72 9.73
CA HIS A 20 5.37 -0.39 9.94
C HIS A 20 6.40 -0.41 11.08
N PRO A 21 7.59 0.21 10.93
CA PRO A 21 8.64 0.16 11.95
C PRO A 21 8.25 0.66 13.35
N LEU A 22 7.35 1.65 13.44
CA LEU A 22 6.92 2.24 14.72
C LEU A 22 5.58 1.70 15.23
N HIS A 23 4.72 1.21 14.33
CA HIS A 23 3.33 0.86 14.66
C HIS A 23 3.07 -0.64 14.61
N GLY A 24 4.09 -1.44 14.26
CA GLY A 24 3.97 -2.88 14.14
C GLY A 24 3.14 -3.30 12.94
N GLU A 25 2.40 -4.38 13.10
CA GLU A 25 1.66 -5.03 12.02
C GLU A 25 0.20 -4.58 12.00
N MET A 26 -0.31 -4.29 10.80
CA MET A 26 -1.70 -3.89 10.57
C MET A 26 -2.28 -4.72 9.43
N LEU A 27 -3.51 -5.22 9.60
CA LEU A 27 -4.23 -5.88 8.52
C LEU A 27 -5.14 -4.85 7.81
N VAL A 28 -4.76 -4.47 6.59
CA VAL A 28 -5.47 -3.47 5.78
C VAL A 28 -6.12 -4.11 4.56
N THR A 29 -6.97 -3.35 3.86
CA THR A 29 -7.61 -3.80 2.62
C THR A 29 -7.18 -2.91 1.47
N THR A 30 -6.82 -3.50 0.34
CA THR A 30 -6.50 -2.73 -0.87
C THR A 30 -7.78 -2.19 -1.52
N ARG A 31 -7.69 -1.02 -2.16
CA ARG A 31 -8.75 -0.48 -3.04
C ARG A 31 -8.45 -0.81 -4.50
N ASP A 32 -7.23 -0.49 -4.93
CA ASP A 32 -6.76 -0.63 -6.30
C ASP A 32 -5.24 -0.85 -6.34
N ILE A 33 -4.76 -1.44 -7.43
CA ILE A 33 -3.34 -1.72 -7.71
C ILE A 33 -2.96 -1.25 -9.11
N SER A 34 -1.67 -1.00 -9.31
CA SER A 34 -1.03 -0.73 -10.61
C SER A 34 0.38 -1.31 -10.60
N ASP A 35 1.06 -1.31 -11.74
CA ASP A 35 2.45 -1.80 -11.84
C ASP A 35 3.43 -1.06 -10.93
N CYS A 36 3.14 0.20 -10.56
CA CYS A 36 4.02 0.99 -9.70
C CYS A 36 3.62 1.01 -8.22
N GLY A 37 2.47 0.44 -7.84
CA GLY A 37 2.02 0.56 -6.46
C GLY A 37 0.55 0.25 -6.22
N VAL A 38 0.15 0.39 -4.96
CA VAL A 38 -1.16 -0.01 -4.44
C VAL A 38 -1.77 1.13 -3.62
N TYR A 39 -3.10 1.21 -3.59
CA TYR A 39 -3.82 2.03 -2.63
C TYR A 39 -4.48 1.15 -1.58
N ILE A 40 -4.27 1.46 -0.31
CA ILE A 40 -4.90 0.78 0.81
C ILE A 40 -5.94 1.67 1.47
N LEU A 41 -6.99 1.07 1.99
CA LEU A 41 -7.95 1.70 2.88
C LEU A 41 -7.42 1.58 4.30
N LEU A 42 -7.34 2.70 4.99
CA LEU A 42 -6.85 2.79 6.35
C LEU A 42 -7.49 3.99 7.05
N ASP A 43 -8.28 3.72 8.07
CA ASP A 43 -8.87 4.77 8.89
C ASP A 43 -7.77 5.47 9.71
N GLN A 44 -7.96 6.76 9.94
CA GLN A 44 -6.98 7.59 10.66
C GLN A 44 -5.56 7.53 10.06
N ALA A 45 -5.44 7.33 8.75
CA ALA A 45 -4.13 7.17 8.09
C ALA A 45 -3.10 8.27 8.42
N HIS A 46 -3.55 9.51 8.63
CA HIS A 46 -2.67 10.65 8.99
C HIS A 46 -2.01 10.53 10.37
N SER A 47 -2.57 9.75 11.30
CA SER A 47 -1.94 9.49 12.60
C SER A 47 -0.98 8.30 12.57
N LEU A 48 -1.11 7.42 11.56
CA LEU A 48 -0.38 6.15 11.47
C LEU A 48 0.74 6.16 10.44
N LEU A 49 0.63 6.95 9.38
CA LEU A 49 1.59 6.93 8.28
C LEU A 49 1.87 8.35 7.78
N LYS A 50 3.11 8.60 7.39
CA LYS A 50 3.59 9.86 6.82
C LYS A 50 4.20 9.63 5.45
N VAL A 51 4.06 10.63 4.57
CA VAL A 51 4.71 10.61 3.25
C VAL A 51 6.23 10.49 3.42
N GLY A 52 6.84 9.59 2.67
CA GLY A 52 8.27 9.27 2.73
C GLY A 52 8.61 8.07 3.60
N GLU A 53 7.71 7.62 4.48
CA GLU A 53 7.94 6.42 5.29
C GLU A 53 7.96 5.15 4.43
N GLN A 54 8.72 4.16 4.87
CA GLN A 54 8.80 2.85 4.24
C GLN A 54 8.07 1.80 5.07
N VAL A 55 7.34 0.93 4.39
CA VAL A 55 6.55 -0.16 4.95
C VAL A 55 6.81 -1.44 4.17
N ARG A 56 6.56 -2.58 4.81
CA ARG A 56 6.52 -3.88 4.13
C ARG A 56 5.09 -4.34 3.99
N GLY A 57 4.74 -4.96 2.88
CA GLY A 57 3.40 -5.48 2.64
C GLY A 57 3.41 -6.91 2.11
N GLN A 58 2.49 -7.73 2.60
CA GLN A 58 2.30 -9.09 2.13
C GLN A 58 0.81 -9.38 1.95
N VAL A 59 0.40 -9.83 0.77
CA VAL A 59 -0.99 -10.25 0.52
C VAL A 59 -1.31 -11.47 1.37
N GLN A 60 -2.49 -11.48 1.97
CA GLN A 60 -2.95 -12.54 2.86
C GLN A 60 -4.09 -13.34 2.21
N GLY A 61 -4.29 -14.57 2.68
CA GLY A 61 -5.39 -15.44 2.23
C GLY A 61 -5.15 -16.14 0.90
N LEU A 62 -3.89 -16.24 0.46
CA LEU A 62 -3.50 -17.09 -0.67
C LEU A 62 -3.18 -18.52 -0.18
N PRO A 63 -3.30 -19.55 -1.04
CA PRO A 63 -2.95 -20.94 -0.69
C PRO A 63 -1.47 -21.14 -0.32
N MET A 64 -0.62 -20.19 -0.69
CA MET A 64 0.80 -20.12 -0.36
C MET A 64 1.14 -18.71 0.10
N GLU A 65 2.26 -18.54 0.81
CA GLU A 65 2.72 -17.22 1.23
C GLU A 65 2.99 -16.32 0.02
N ALA A 66 2.41 -15.12 0.04
CA ALA A 66 2.70 -14.10 -0.95
C ALA A 66 4.10 -13.52 -0.73
N PRO A 67 4.76 -12.98 -1.77
CA PRO A 67 6.00 -12.24 -1.58
C PRO A 67 5.78 -11.01 -0.68
N ILE A 68 6.80 -10.69 0.11
CA ILE A 68 6.86 -9.45 0.88
C ILE A 68 7.40 -8.34 -0.04
N LEU A 69 6.66 -7.25 -0.16
CA LEU A 69 7.02 -6.09 -0.96
C LEU A 69 7.43 -4.92 -0.08
N ARG A 70 8.54 -4.26 -0.41
CA ARG A 70 8.89 -2.96 0.16
C ARG A 70 8.17 -1.84 -0.58
N MET A 71 7.62 -0.90 0.19
CA MET A 71 6.84 0.20 -0.36
C MET A 71 7.15 1.51 0.36
N ALA A 72 7.05 2.62 -0.39
CA ALA A 72 7.12 3.96 0.14
C ALA A 72 5.73 4.61 0.17
N VAL A 73 5.42 5.32 1.25
CA VAL A 73 4.22 6.15 1.36
C VAL A 73 4.39 7.38 0.48
N ILE A 74 3.57 7.51 -0.57
CA ILE A 74 3.65 8.64 -1.51
C ILE A 74 2.53 9.65 -1.34
N ARG A 75 1.45 9.27 -0.64
CA ARG A 75 0.35 10.15 -0.26
C ARG A 75 -0.45 9.53 0.88
N VAL A 76 -1.00 10.38 1.72
CA VAL A 76 -1.94 10.03 2.79
C VAL A 76 -3.20 10.87 2.56
N GLU A 77 -4.35 10.22 2.57
CA GLU A 77 -5.66 10.81 2.32
C GLU A 77 -6.63 10.35 3.43
N THR A 78 -7.79 10.99 3.55
CA THR A 78 -8.78 10.66 4.59
C THR A 78 -9.23 9.19 4.55
N LEU A 79 -9.35 8.63 3.35
CA LEU A 79 -9.84 7.25 3.14
C LEU A 79 -8.73 6.20 3.12
N GLY A 80 -7.46 6.60 3.08
CA GLY A 80 -6.38 5.65 2.90
C GLY A 80 -5.07 6.22 2.38
N VAL A 81 -4.20 5.31 1.92
CA VAL A 81 -2.80 5.61 1.64
C VAL A 81 -2.39 5.09 0.28
N GLY A 82 -1.70 5.94 -0.49
CA GLY A 82 -1.03 5.50 -1.71
C GLY A 82 0.39 5.05 -1.39
N LEU A 83 0.69 3.81 -1.77
CA LEU A 83 1.98 3.16 -1.61
C LEU A 83 2.61 2.93 -2.98
N ARG A 84 3.90 3.22 -3.14
CA ARG A 84 4.68 2.92 -4.34
C ARG A 84 5.61 1.74 -4.06
N PHE A 85 5.66 0.76 -4.96
CA PHE A 85 6.62 -0.34 -4.87
C PHE A 85 8.06 0.18 -5.00
N ILE A 86 8.94 -0.32 -4.15
CA ILE A 86 10.38 -0.06 -4.22
C ILE A 86 10.98 -1.32 -4.87
N GLN A 87 11.57 -1.16 -6.06
CA GLN A 87 12.35 -2.26 -6.65
C GLN A 87 13.60 -2.48 -5.80
N GLU A 88 13.87 -3.75 -5.48
CA GLU A 88 15.18 -4.15 -5.01
C GLU A 88 16.11 -4.19 -6.23
N ALA A 89 17.25 -3.51 -6.16
CA ALA A 89 18.26 -3.51 -7.21
C ALA A 89 19.05 -4.83 -7.22
#